data_AF-A0A702WDK7-F1
#
_entry.id   AF-A0A702WDK7-F1
#
_cell.length_a   1.000
_cell.length_b   1.000
_cell.length_c   1.000
_cell.angle_alpha   90.00
_cell.angle_beta   90.00
_cell.angle_gamma   90.00
#
_symmetry.space_group_name_H-M   'P 1'
#
loop_
_entity.id
_entity.type
_entity.pdbx_description
1 polymer ?
#
loop_
_entity_poly.entity_id
_entity_poly.type
_entity_poly.pdbx_seq_one_letter_code
_entity_poly.pdbx_strand_id
1 'polypeptide(L)'
;RWLFYAYDRLRKTVVAHVFGERTMATLGRLMSLLSPFDVVIWMTDGWPLYESRLKGKLHVISKRYTQRIERHNLNLRQHLARLGRKSLSFSKSVELHD
;
A
#
# COMPACT_ATOMS: atom_id res chain seq x y z
N ARG A 1 -6.49 3.27 -12.18
CA ARG A 1 -6.13 4.21 -11.09
C ARG A 1 -5.49 3.42 -9.96
N TRP A 2 -4.37 3.88 -9.41
CA TRP A 2 -3.60 3.18 -8.36
C TRP A 2 -3.96 3.70 -6.98
N LEU A 3 -3.99 2.81 -5.99
CA LEU A 3 -4.01 3.16 -4.57
C LEU A 3 -2.57 3.31 -4.08
N PHE A 4 -2.26 4.49 -3.56
CA PHE A 4 -0.96 4.78 -2.96
C PHE A 4 -1.17 5.21 -1.51
N TYR A 5 -0.50 4.58 -0.56
CA TYR A 5 -0.76 4.82 0.85
C TYR A 5 0.46 4.57 1.72
N ALA A 6 0.44 5.19 2.89
CA ALA A 6 1.42 4.96 3.95
C ALA A 6 0.82 4.07 5.04
N TYR A 7 1.61 3.10 5.48
CA TYR A 7 1.21 2.12 6.47
C TYR A 7 2.08 2.24 7.72
N ASP A 8 1.49 2.58 8.85
CA ASP A 8 2.17 2.56 10.15
C ASP A 8 2.35 1.10 10.57
N ARG A 9 3.62 0.67 10.62
CA ARG A 9 3.98 -0.70 11.03
C ARG A 9 3.60 -1.00 12.47
N LEU A 10 3.79 -0.04 13.38
CA LEU A 10 3.63 -0.24 14.83
C LEU A 10 2.15 -0.33 15.15
N ARG A 11 1.36 0.62 14.64
CA ARG A 11 -0.09 0.67 14.84
C ARG A 11 -0.87 -0.25 13.90
N LYS A 12 -0.20 -0.84 12.90
CA LYS A 12 -0.77 -1.73 11.89
C LYS A 12 -1.96 -1.10 11.15
N THR A 13 -1.86 0.19 10.84
CA THR A 13 -2.95 0.96 10.24
C THR A 13 -2.47 1.79 9.06
N VAL A 14 -3.40 2.08 8.14
CA VAL A 14 -3.17 3.05 7.06
C VAL A 14 -3.36 4.44 7.63
N VAL A 15 -2.34 5.29 7.52
CA VAL A 15 -2.38 6.67 8.08
C VAL A 15 -2.73 7.73 7.05
N ALA A 16 -2.42 7.48 5.77
CA ALA A 16 -2.76 8.35 4.66
C ALA A 16 -2.85 7.54 3.37
N HIS A 17 -3.76 7.91 2.48
CA HIS A 17 -3.88 7.30 1.16
C HIS A 17 -4.33 8.31 0.11
N VAL A 18 -3.96 8.04 -1.14
CA VAL A 18 -4.39 8.79 -2.31
C VAL A 18 -4.65 7.83 -3.47
N PHE A 19 -5.63 8.15 -4.30
CA PHE A 19 -5.86 7.43 -5.56
C PHE A 19 -5.42 8.27 -6.75
N GLY A 20 -4.56 7.73 -7.61
CA GLY A 20 -4.06 8.46 -8.77
C GLY A 20 -3.20 7.60 -9.68
N GLU A 21 -2.53 8.22 -10.63
CA GLU A 21 -1.49 7.57 -11.42
C GLU A 21 -0.19 7.44 -10.62
N ARG A 22 0.70 6.57 -11.10
CA ARG A 22 2.03 6.35 -10.55
C ARG A 22 2.99 7.47 -10.96
N THR A 23 2.70 8.70 -10.52
CA THR A 23 3.43 9.91 -10.89
C THR A 23 3.95 10.67 -9.67
N MET A 24 4.92 11.56 -9.91
CA MET A 24 5.45 12.49 -8.91
C MET A 24 4.38 13.37 -8.25
N ALA A 25 3.37 13.79 -9.02
CA ALA A 25 2.28 14.61 -8.51
C ALA A 25 1.42 13.84 -7.50
N THR A 26 1.11 12.57 -7.77
CA THR A 26 0.38 11.73 -6.82
C THR A 26 1.20 11.43 -5.57
N LEU A 27 2.51 11.17 -5.70
CA LEU A 27 3.40 11.04 -4.55
C LEU A 27 3.43 12.33 -3.71
N GLY A 28 3.53 13.49 -4.36
CA GLY A 28 3.50 14.80 -3.68
C GLY A 28 2.25 15.00 -2.82
N ARG A 29 1.06 14.64 -3.33
CA ARG A 29 -0.18 14.68 -2.55
C ARG A 29 -0.14 13.77 -1.33
N LEU A 30 0.39 12.56 -1.46
CA LEU A 30 0.56 11.66 -0.32
C LEU A 30 1.51 12.26 0.72
N MET A 31 2.62 12.86 0.28
CA MET A 31 3.58 13.52 1.17
C MET A 31 2.94 14.70 1.92
N SER A 32 2.07 15.48 1.28
CA SER A 32 1.32 16.56 1.93
C SER A 32 0.38 16.04 3.01
N LEU A 33 -0.28 14.90 2.80
CA LEU A 33 -1.10 14.27 3.84
C LEU A 33 -0.28 13.75 5.02
N LEU A 34 1.00 13.42 4.78
CA LEU A 34 1.92 12.92 5.79
C LEU A 34 2.66 14.03 6.54
N SER A 35 2.57 15.29 6.10
CA SER A 35 3.28 16.41 6.73
C SER A 35 2.93 16.65 8.21
N PRO A 36 1.72 16.36 8.71
CA PRO A 36 1.41 16.50 10.15
C PRO A 36 1.99 15.37 11.02
N PHE A 37 2.57 14.33 10.41
CA PHE A 37 3.11 13.18 11.14
C PHE A 37 4.63 13.30 11.28
N ASP A 38 5.14 13.03 12.48
CA ASP A 38 6.57 12.90 12.75
C ASP A 38 7.12 11.57 12.24
N VAL A 39 7.20 11.42 10.91
CA VAL A 39 7.70 10.21 10.26
C VAL A 39 9.23 10.16 10.35
N VAL A 40 9.72 9.38 11.31
CA VAL A 40 11.16 9.21 11.57
C VAL A 40 11.86 8.36 10.50
N ILE A 41 11.25 7.26 10.06
CA ILE A 41 11.86 6.30 9.12
C ILE A 41 10.91 6.03 7.97
N TRP A 42 11.42 6.18 6.74
CA TRP A 42 10.73 5.84 5.51
C TRP A 42 11.22 4.49 5.00
N MET A 43 10.30 3.55 4.79
CA MET A 43 10.64 2.20 4.32
C MET A 43 9.90 1.91 3.02
N THR A 44 10.64 1.68 1.93
CA THR A 44 10.03 1.48 0.59
C THR A 44 10.70 0.33 -0.17
N ASP A 45 10.09 -0.06 -1.28
CA ASP A 45 10.61 -1.08 -2.22
C ASP A 45 11.71 -0.57 -3.17
N GLY A 46 12.01 0.73 -3.15
CA GLY A 46 13.09 1.34 -3.95
C GLY A 46 12.64 1.84 -5.32
N TRP A 47 11.33 2.07 -5.52
CA TRP A 47 10.86 2.70 -6.75
C TRP A 47 11.48 4.11 -6.94
N PRO A 48 12.06 4.46 -8.11
CA PRO A 48 12.90 5.66 -8.26
C PRO A 48 12.25 7.00 -7.89
N LEU A 49 10.92 7.12 -7.98
CA LEU A 49 10.22 8.35 -7.60
C LEU A 49 10.42 8.71 -6.12
N TYR A 50 10.64 7.71 -5.26
CA TYR A 50 10.89 7.94 -3.83
C TYR A 50 12.19 8.68 -3.57
N GLU A 51 13.24 8.40 -4.35
CA GLU A 51 14.58 8.96 -4.12
C GLU A 51 14.55 10.49 -4.08
N SER A 52 13.85 11.09 -5.03
CA SER A 52 13.73 12.55 -5.13
C SER A 52 13.00 13.19 -3.94
N ARG A 53 11.95 12.56 -3.41
CA ARG A 53 11.09 13.11 -2.34
C ARG A 53 11.54 12.74 -0.94
N LEU A 54 12.30 11.67 -0.81
CA LEU A 54 12.85 11.20 0.46
C LEU A 54 14.33 11.57 0.63
N LYS A 55 14.92 12.31 -0.32
CA LYS A 55 16.27 12.86 -0.19
C LYS A 55 16.40 13.65 1.11
N GLY A 56 17.43 13.35 1.90
CA GLY A 56 17.67 13.96 3.20
C GLY A 56 16.81 13.42 4.35
N LYS A 57 15.91 12.47 4.09
CA LYS A 57 15.17 11.74 5.13
C LYS A 57 15.88 10.41 5.42
N LEU A 58 15.63 9.85 6.61
CA LEU A 58 16.07 8.50 6.93
C LEU A 58 15.24 7.50 6.12
N HIS A 59 15.79 7.08 4.98
CA HIS A 59 15.13 6.23 3.99
C HIS A 59 15.83 4.89 3.87
N VAL A 60 15.09 3.81 4.13
CA VAL A 60 15.57 2.43 4.04
C VAL A 60 14.86 1.74 2.89
N ILE A 61 15.63 1.37 1.87
CA ILE A 61 15.15 0.56 0.75
C ILE A 61 15.38 -0.91 1.11
N SER A 62 14.30 -1.64 1.39
CA SER A 62 14.41 -3.07 1.70
C SER A 62 13.07 -3.79 1.62
N LYS A 63 13.08 -4.98 1.01
CA LYS A 63 11.95 -5.92 1.03
C LYS A 63 11.69 -6.55 2.40
N ARG A 64 12.70 -6.59 3.29
CA ARG A 64 12.55 -7.14 4.65
C ARG A 64 11.45 -6.40 5.43
N TYR A 65 11.25 -5.13 5.10
CA TYR A 65 10.47 -4.21 5.87
C TYR A 65 9.08 -3.89 5.28
N THR A 66 8.80 -4.33 4.05
CA THR A 66 7.54 -4.10 3.33
C THR A 66 6.54 -5.26 3.43
N GLN A 67 6.94 -6.40 4.00
CA GLN A 67 6.09 -7.61 4.07
C GLN A 67 4.70 -7.37 4.69
N ARG A 68 4.60 -6.49 5.71
CA ARG A 68 3.32 -6.19 6.37
C ARG A 68 2.37 -5.40 5.49
N ILE A 69 2.86 -4.38 4.78
CA ILE A 69 2.04 -3.60 3.85
C ILE A 69 1.66 -4.45 2.62
N GLU A 70 2.55 -5.34 2.18
CA GLU A 70 2.25 -6.33 1.13
C GLU A 70 1.14 -7.31 1.55
N ARG A 71 1.18 -7.82 2.78
CA ARG A 71 0.09 -8.63 3.34
C ARG A 71 -1.22 -7.83 3.42
N HIS A 72 -1.15 -6.56 3.82
CA HIS A 72 -2.33 -5.69 3.87
C HIS A 72 -2.94 -5.49 2.47
N ASN A 73 -2.10 -5.29 1.44
CA ASN A 73 -2.53 -5.24 0.04
C ASN A 73 -3.20 -6.53 -0.44
N LEU A 74 -2.73 -7.69 0.01
CA LEU A 74 -3.36 -8.97 -0.31
C LEU A 74 -4.76 -9.05 0.31
N ASN A 75 -4.88 -8.79 1.60
CA ASN A 75 -6.16 -8.84 2.31
C ASN A 75 -7.18 -7.86 1.73
N LEU A 76 -6.74 -6.62 1.43
CA LEU A 76 -7.58 -5.61 0.81
C LEU A 76 -8.14 -6.10 -0.55
N ARG A 77 -7.29 -6.67 -1.41
CA ARG A 77 -7.74 -7.23 -2.70
C ARG A 77 -8.75 -8.36 -2.51
N GLN A 78 -8.53 -9.24 -1.54
CA GLN A 78 -9.46 -10.32 -1.23
C GLN A 78 -10.82 -9.80 -0.71
N HIS A 79 -10.81 -8.83 0.19
CA HIS A 79 -12.03 -8.22 0.71
C HIS A 79 -12.81 -7.49 -0.38
N LEU A 80 -12.14 -6.67 -1.19
CA LEU A 80 -12.77 -5.98 -2.32
C LEU A 80 -13.37 -6.96 -3.33
N ALA A 81 -12.66 -8.05 -3.65
CA ALA A 81 -13.18 -9.09 -4.53
C ALA A 81 -14.43 -9.77 -3.96
N ARG A 82 -14.54 -9.91 -2.64
CA ARG A 82 -15.70 -10.49 -1.96
C ARG A 82 -16.91 -9.55 -1.96
N LEU A 83 -16.71 -8.23 -1.87
CA LEU A 83 -17.81 -7.27 -1.98
C LEU A 83 -18.49 -7.31 -3.35
N GLY A 84 -17.75 -7.64 -4.42
CA GLY A 84 -18.28 -7.75 -5.78
C GLY A 84 -18.92 -9.10 -6.13
N ARG A 85 -18.97 -10.06 -5.20
CA ARG A 85 -19.47 -11.42 -5.47
C ARG A 85 -20.55 -11.82 -4.46
N LYS A 86 -21.63 -12.42 -4.94
CA LYS A 86 -22.63 -13.07 -4.08
C LYS A 86 -22.10 -14.37 -3.44
N SER A 87 -21.22 -15.09 -4.14
CA SER A 87 -20.69 -16.39 -3.73
C SER A 87 -19.18 -16.33 -3.42
N LEU A 88 -18.67 -17.39 -2.78
CA LEU A 88 -17.23 -17.54 -2.49
C LEU A 88 -16.41 -17.66 -3.78
N SER A 89 -15.14 -17.25 -3.72
CA SER A 89 -14.17 -17.36 -4.82
C SER A 89 -13.86 -18.78 -5.25
N PHE A 90 -14.18 -19.74 -4.40
CA PHE A 90 -13.88 -21.15 -4.59
C PHE A 90 -15.07 -21.93 -4.03
N SER A 91 -15.59 -22.87 -4.81
CA SER A 91 -16.63 -23.79 -4.37
C SER A 91 -15.97 -25.04 -3.79
N LYS A 92 -16.66 -25.80 -2.94
CA LYS A 92 -16.28 -27.20 -2.66
C LYS A 92 -17.08 -28.19 -3.52
N SER A 93 -18.03 -27.69 -4.32
CA SER A 93 -18.73 -28.51 -5.29
C SER A 93 -17.80 -28.82 -6.45
N VAL A 94 -17.65 -30.11 -6.73
CA VAL A 94 -16.87 -30.64 -7.85
C VAL A 94 -17.42 -30.12 -9.19
N GLU A 95 -18.72 -29.87 -9.30
CA GLU A 95 -19.37 -29.34 -10.51
C GLU A 95 -18.98 -27.90 -10.85
N LEU A 96 -18.39 -27.16 -9.90
CA LEU A 96 -18.00 -25.76 -10.07
C LEU A 96 -16.47 -25.60 -10.16
N HIS A 97 -15.72 -26.70 -10.31
CA HIS A 97 -14.27 -26.72 -10.52
C HIS A 97 -13.95 -26.92 -12.01
N ASP A 98 -14.18 -25.89 -12.82
CA ASP A 98 -13.60 -25.80 -14.18
C ASP A 98 -12.70 -24.55 -14.26
#